data_AF-W1YMM5-F1
#
_entry.id   AF-W1YMM5-F1
#
_cell.length_a   1.000
_cell.length_b   1.000
_cell.length_c   1.000
_cell.angle_alpha   90.00
_cell.angle_beta   90.00
_cell.angle_gamma   90.00
#
_symmetry.space_group_name_H-M   'P 1'
#
loop_
_entity.id
_entity.type
_entity.pdbx_description
1 polymer ?
#
loop_
_entity_poly.entity_id
_entity_poly.type
_entity_poly.pdbx_seq_one_letter_code
_entity_poly.pdbx_strand_id
1 'polypeptide(L)'
;EGKLIGDWLVKEVNGKPCNVVELQGTVGASVAIDRKKGFAEAIKNAPNIKIIRSQSGDFTRSKGKEVMESFIKAENNGKNICMVYAHNDDMVIGAIQAIKEAGL
;
A
#
# COMPACT_ATOMS: atom_id res chain seq x y z
N GLU A 1 12.15 -7.20 0.25
CA GLU A 1 11.15 -6.64 -0.70
C GLU A 1 10.67 -5.25 -0.30
N GLY A 2 10.14 -5.03 0.91
CA GLY A 2 9.62 -3.71 1.31
C GLY A 2 10.60 -2.55 1.13
N LYS A 3 11.87 -2.72 1.52
CA LYS A 3 12.92 -1.70 1.32
C LYS A 3 13.13 -1.36 -0.16
N LEU A 4 13.18 -2.37 -1.03
CA LEU A 4 13.39 -2.19 -2.46
C LEU A 4 12.25 -1.38 -3.10
N ILE A 5 11.01 -1.66 -2.71
CA ILE A 5 9.84 -0.94 -3.22
C ILE A 5 9.82 0.50 -2.69
N GLY A 6 10.18 0.72 -1.42
CA GLY A 6 10.30 2.07 -0.86
C GLY A 6 11.40 2.89 -1.54
N ASP A 7 12.59 2.31 -1.74
CA ASP A 7 13.70 2.97 -2.43
C ASP A 7 13.33 3.32 -3.89
N TRP A 8 12.59 2.43 -4.57
CA TRP A 8 12.05 2.71 -5.89
C TRP A 8 11.05 3.87 -5.87
N LEU A 9 10.10 3.86 -4.94
CA LEU A 9 9.07 4.90 -4.83
C LEU A 9 9.67 6.28 -4.59
N VAL A 10 10.68 6.40 -3.72
CA VAL A 10 11.39 7.66 -3.45
C VAL A 10 11.95 8.27 -4.73
N LYS A 11 12.52 7.44 -5.61
CA LYS A 11 13.04 7.88 -6.91
C LYS A 11 11.92 8.23 -7.88
N GLU A 12 10.89 7.40 -7.95
CA GLU A 12 9.77 7.56 -8.88
C GLU A 12 9.00 8.87 -8.65
N VAL A 13 8.68 9.18 -7.39
CA VAL A 13 7.93 10.41 -7.09
C VAL A 13 8.80 11.66 -7.20
N ASN A 14 10.13 11.52 -7.13
CA ASN A 14 11.11 12.59 -7.31
C ASN A 14 10.74 13.88 -6.55
N GLY A 15 10.43 13.74 -5.25
CA GLY A 15 10.04 14.84 -4.36
C GLY A 15 8.57 15.28 -4.44
N LYS A 16 7.78 14.78 -5.40
CA LYS A 16 6.33 15.06 -5.47
C LYS A 16 5.60 14.43 -4.27
N PRO A 17 4.54 15.07 -3.74
CA PRO A 17 3.71 14.46 -2.70
C PRO A 17 3.12 13.13 -3.16
N CYS A 18 3.21 12.10 -2.32
CA CYS A 18 2.64 10.80 -2.60
C CYS A 18 2.08 10.17 -1.33
N ASN A 19 0.76 10.06 -1.28
CA ASN A 19 0.06 9.35 -0.23
C ASN A 19 -0.04 7.87 -0.60
N VAL A 20 0.45 7.00 0.26
CA VAL A 20 0.49 5.55 0.09
C VAL A 20 -0.56 4.92 0.99
N VAL A 21 -1.31 3.95 0.46
CA VAL A 21 -2.10 3.03 1.28
C VAL A 21 -1.41 1.66 1.31
N GLU A 22 -1.35 1.04 2.48
CA GLU A 22 -0.63 -0.21 2.69
C GLU A 22 -1.57 -1.39 3.00
N LEU A 23 -1.45 -2.47 2.22
CA LEU A 23 -2.10 -3.75 2.46
C LEU A 23 -1.08 -4.73 3.07
N GLN A 24 -1.19 -4.94 4.36
CA GLN A 24 -0.28 -5.81 5.11
C GLN A 24 -0.68 -7.29 4.97
N GLY A 25 0.28 -8.20 5.13
CA GLY A 25 0.01 -9.63 5.24
C GLY A 25 -0.72 -10.05 6.51
N THR A 26 -0.74 -11.35 6.79
CA THR A 26 -1.31 -11.92 8.02
C THR A 26 -0.66 -11.29 9.26
N VAL A 27 -1.50 -10.92 10.23
CA VAL A 27 -1.05 -10.26 11.47
C VAL A 27 -0.12 -11.20 12.25
N GLY A 28 1.03 -10.68 12.68
CA GLY A 28 2.02 -11.43 13.44
C GLY A 28 2.97 -12.29 12.60
N ALA A 29 2.73 -12.44 11.29
CA ALA A 29 3.67 -13.13 10.41
C ALA A 29 4.97 -12.32 10.27
N SER A 30 6.12 -12.97 10.49
CA SER A 30 7.45 -12.34 10.37
C SER A 30 7.63 -11.66 9.01
N VAL A 31 7.22 -12.33 7.93
CA VAL A 31 7.31 -11.80 6.56
C VAL A 31 6.54 -10.48 6.39
N ALA A 32 5.35 -10.36 7.00
CA ALA A 32 4.56 -9.13 6.94
C ALA A 32 5.23 -8.00 7.75
N ILE A 33 5.76 -8.34 8.93
CA ILE A 33 6.50 -7.40 9.79
C ILE A 33 7.75 -6.87 9.08
N ASP A 34 8.54 -7.76 8.46
CA ASP A 34 9.78 -7.40 7.78
C ASP A 34 9.52 -6.55 6.53
N ARG A 35 8.48 -6.88 5.75
CA ARG A 35 8.06 -6.09 4.58
C ARG A 35 7.64 -4.68 4.98
N LYS A 36 6.77 -4.56 5.99
CA LYS A 36 6.35 -3.27 6.53
C LYS A 36 7.52 -2.44 7.03
N LYS A 37 8.37 -3.04 7.87
CA LYS A 37 9.54 -2.35 8.43
C LYS A 37 10.47 -1.86 7.34
N GLY A 38 10.79 -2.72 6.37
CA GLY A 38 11.68 -2.37 5.27
C GLY A 38 11.13 -1.21 4.42
N PHE A 39 9.82 -1.21 4.12
CA PHE A 39 9.20 -0.12 3.37
C PHE A 39 9.23 1.20 4.18
N ALA A 40 8.84 1.16 5.45
CA ALA A 40 8.85 2.32 6.34
C ALA A 40 10.27 2.91 6.52
N GLU A 41 11.30 2.07 6.63
CA GLU A 41 12.69 2.50 6.71
C GLU A 41 13.17 3.19 5.43
N ALA A 42 12.81 2.65 4.26
CA ALA A 42 13.21 3.22 2.97
C ALA A 42 12.63 4.62 2.72
N ILE A 43 11.37 4.86 3.12
CA ILE A 43 10.72 6.17 2.92
C ILE A 43 10.96 7.16 4.07
N LYS A 44 11.65 6.75 5.15
CA LYS A 44 11.81 7.54 6.39
C LYS A 44 12.34 8.96 6.15
N ASN A 45 13.23 9.13 5.18
CA ASN A 45 13.86 10.41 4.85
C ASN A 45 13.15 11.15 3.70
N ALA A 46 11.99 10.67 3.24
CA ALA A 46 11.20 11.27 2.16
C ALA A 46 9.85 11.79 2.72
N PRO A 47 9.82 13.00 3.33
CA PRO A 47 8.63 13.53 4.01
C PRO A 47 7.44 13.83 3.08
N ASN A 48 7.68 13.87 1.77
CA ASN A 48 6.66 13.96 0.73
C ASN A 48 5.88 12.65 0.55
N ILE A 49 6.40 11.52 1.03
CA ILE A 49 5.73 10.21 0.99
C ILE A 49 5.09 9.96 2.36
N LYS A 50 3.79 9.68 2.38
CA LYS A 50 3.04 9.43 3.62
C LYS A 50 2.21 8.17 3.50
N ILE A 51 2.38 7.23 4.43
CA ILE A 51 1.45 6.12 4.59
C ILE A 51 0.20 6.68 5.29
N ILE A 52 -0.89 6.84 4.54
CA ILE A 52 -2.13 7.45 5.04
C ILE A 52 -3.12 6.42 5.59
N ARG A 53 -3.02 5.16 5.12
CA ARG A 53 -3.79 4.01 5.63
C ARG A 53 -2.93 2.76 5.61
N SER A 54 -3.15 1.88 6.57
CA SER A 54 -2.46 0.59 6.63
C SER A 54 -3.32 -0.43 7.35
N GLN A 55 -3.64 -1.54 6.70
CA GLN A 55 -4.50 -2.59 7.25
C GLN A 55 -4.13 -3.95 6.65
N SER A 56 -4.38 -5.03 7.41
CA SER A 56 -4.11 -6.39 6.93
C SER A 56 -5.12 -6.82 5.88
N GLY A 57 -4.61 -7.25 4.73
CA GLY A 57 -5.31 -8.02 3.69
C GLY A 57 -5.07 -9.53 3.82
N ASP A 58 -4.48 -9.97 4.93
CA ASP A 58 -4.28 -11.38 5.30
C ASP A 58 -3.65 -12.28 4.23
N PHE A 59 -2.81 -11.69 3.36
CA PHE A 59 -2.24 -12.36 2.18
C PHE A 59 -3.27 -12.95 1.18
N THR A 60 -4.56 -12.65 1.33
CA THR A 60 -5.60 -13.17 0.44
C THR A 60 -6.08 -12.12 -0.54
N ARG A 61 -6.46 -12.58 -1.73
CA ARG A 61 -7.04 -11.71 -2.76
C ARG A 61 -8.35 -11.05 -2.32
N SER A 62 -9.25 -11.84 -1.72
CA SER A 62 -10.55 -11.37 -1.27
C SER A 62 -10.42 -10.26 -0.23
N LYS A 63 -9.56 -10.45 0.77
CA LYS A 63 -9.37 -9.45 1.82
C LYS A 63 -8.58 -8.23 1.31
N GLY A 64 -7.60 -8.43 0.42
CA GLY A 64 -6.93 -7.32 -0.27
C GLY A 64 -7.91 -6.41 -1.02
N LYS A 65 -8.88 -7.00 -1.73
CA LYS A 65 -9.97 -6.28 -2.38
C LYS A 65 -10.83 -5.49 -1.38
N GLU A 66 -11.36 -6.18 -0.35
CA GLU A 66 -12.22 -5.57 0.67
C GLU A 66 -11.57 -4.36 1.36
N VAL A 67 -10.30 -4.50 1.75
CA VAL A 67 -9.56 -3.42 2.40
C VAL A 67 -9.30 -2.26 1.44
N MET A 68 -8.96 -2.55 0.17
CA MET A 68 -8.76 -1.50 -0.82
C MET A 68 -10.06 -0.72 -1.08
N GLU A 69 -11.21 -1.39 -1.18
CA GLU A 69 -12.52 -0.71 -1.30
C GLU A 69 -12.77 0.23 -0.11
N SER A 70 -12.45 -0.23 1.10
CA SER A 70 -12.56 0.60 2.31
C SER A 70 -11.64 1.82 2.24
N PHE A 71 -10.42 1.67 1.74
CA PHE A 71 -9.48 2.78 1.59
C PHE A 71 -9.93 3.77 0.52
N ILE A 72 -10.42 3.30 -0.63
CA ILE A 72 -10.97 4.16 -1.69
C ILE A 72 -12.09 5.04 -1.12
N LYS A 73 -13.04 4.43 -0.40
CA LYS A 73 -14.16 5.16 0.23
C LYS A 73 -13.68 6.18 1.26
N ALA A 74 -12.69 5.82 2.08
CA ALA A 74 -12.17 6.70 3.13
C ALA A 74 -11.32 7.86 2.59
N GLU A 75 -10.69 7.70 1.43
CA GLU A 75 -9.69 8.62 0.89
C GLU A 75 -10.18 9.36 -0.36
N ASN A 76 -11.31 10.06 -0.20
CA ASN A 76 -11.92 10.92 -1.23
C ASN A 76 -12.18 10.17 -2.55
N ASN A 77 -12.81 8.99 -2.46
CA ASN A 77 -13.03 8.09 -3.60
C ASN A 77 -11.72 7.76 -4.33
N GLY A 78 -10.65 7.52 -3.57
CA GLY A 78 -9.31 7.19 -4.05
C GLY A 78 -8.49 8.35 -4.61
N LYS A 79 -9.06 9.56 -4.75
CA LYS A 79 -8.34 10.72 -5.31
C LYS A 79 -7.16 11.18 -4.45
N ASN A 80 -7.17 10.86 -3.16
CA ASN A 80 -6.08 11.18 -2.26
C ASN A 80 -4.96 10.11 -2.26
N ILE A 81 -5.11 9.02 -3.02
CA ILE A 81 -4.17 7.89 -3.04
C ILE A 81 -3.27 8.01 -4.26
N CYS A 82 -1.95 8.04 -4.03
CA CYS A 82 -0.92 8.05 -5.07
C CYS A 82 -0.43 6.62 -5.39
N MET A 83 -0.30 5.76 -4.37
CA MET A 83 0.18 4.38 -4.55
C MET A 83 -0.51 3.42 -3.57
N VAL A 84 -0.72 2.18 -4.02
CA VAL A 84 -1.03 1.04 -3.15
C VAL A 84 0.23 0.19 -3.00
N TYR A 85 0.67 -0.03 -1.77
CA TYR A 85 1.73 -0.99 -1.45
C TYR A 85 1.11 -2.22 -0.79
N ALA A 86 1.22 -3.40 -1.41
CA ALA A 86 0.79 -4.65 -0.78
C ALA A 86 1.96 -5.58 -0.53
N HIS A 87 1.87 -6.35 0.55
CA HIS A 87 2.95 -7.27 0.92
C HIS A 87 3.03 -8.52 0.04
N ASN A 88 2.03 -8.86 -0.77
CA ASN A 88 2.10 -9.95 -1.75
C ASN A 88 1.22 -9.67 -2.98
N ASP A 89 1.38 -10.52 -4.01
CA ASP A 89 0.72 -10.35 -5.30
C ASP A 89 -0.81 -10.56 -5.24
N ASP A 90 -1.29 -11.53 -4.45
CA ASP A 90 -2.73 -11.80 -4.35
C ASP A 90 -3.50 -10.60 -3.80
N MET A 91 -2.96 -9.94 -2.77
CA MET A 91 -3.57 -8.72 -2.25
C MET A 91 -3.51 -7.57 -3.28
N VAL A 92 -2.42 -7.41 -4.04
CA VAL A 92 -2.36 -6.41 -5.12
C VAL A 92 -3.43 -6.69 -6.18
N ILE A 93 -3.61 -7.95 -6.58
CA ILE A 93 -4.62 -8.31 -7.58
C ILE A 93 -6.02 -7.97 -7.09
N GLY A 94 -6.32 -8.25 -5.81
CA GLY A 94 -7.58 -7.83 -5.17
C GLY A 94 -7.75 -6.31 -5.16
N ALA A 95 -6.69 -5.58 -4.82
CA ALA A 95 -6.69 -4.11 -4.84
C ALA A 95 -6.94 -3.56 -6.26
N ILE A 96 -6.32 -4.13 -7.30
CA ILE A 96 -6.53 -3.75 -8.69
C ILE A 96 -8.00 -3.94 -9.08
N GLN A 97 -8.65 -5.02 -8.64
CA GLN A 97 -10.09 -5.22 -8.88
C GLN A 97 -10.92 -4.11 -8.24
N ALA A 98 -10.68 -3.79 -6.97
CA ALA A 98 -11.37 -2.70 -6.28
C ALA A 98 -11.18 -1.33 -6.97
N ILE A 99 -9.96 -1.02 -7.40
CA ILE A 99 -9.63 0.22 -8.12
C ILE A 99 -10.40 0.32 -9.44
N LYS A 100 -10.41 -0.77 -10.22
CA LYS A 100 -11.16 -0.83 -11.49
C LYS A 100 -12.66 -0.67 -11.29
N GLU A 101 -13.22 -1.31 -10.26
CA GLU A 101 -14.65 -1.20 -9.91
C GLU A 101 -15.02 0.21 -9.44
N ALA A 102 -14.07 0.94 -8.86
CA ALA A 102 -14.23 2.34 -8.49
C ALA A 102 -14.02 3.33 -9.66
N GLY A 103 -13.64 2.84 -10.84
CA GLY A 103 -13.41 3.67 -12.03
C GLY A 103 -12.13 4.51 -12.00
N LEU A 104 -11.09 4.02 -11.29
CA LEU A 104 -9.77 4.65 -11.16
C LEU A 104 -8.72 3.99 -12.07
#